data_AF-A0A094P833-F1
#
_entry.id   AF-A0A094P833-F1
#
_cell.length_a   1.000
_cell.length_b   1.000
_cell.length_c   1.000
_cell.angle_alpha   90.00
_cell.angle_beta   90.00
_cell.angle_gamma   90.00
#
_symmetry.space_group_name_H-M   'P 1'
#
loop_
_entity.id
_entity.type
_entity.pdbx_description
1 polymer ?
#
loop_
_entity_poly.entity_id
_entity_poly.type
_entity_poly.pdbx_seq_one_letter_code
_entity_poly.pdbx_strand_id
1 'polypeptide(L)'
;MAIGCAVGLWLLGVVFSWIVSGPKGGSVAFVLMVMALPVMPILGMPAAGGTARLLVAISSSAVLWWILGQVVAGRVTKRPVVGWREWLREFFMVGIGLWIGAAGGLLLGVLVLGAF
;
A
#
# COMPACT_ATOMS: atom_id res chain seq x y z
N MET A 1 4.83 10.85 8.42
CA MET A 1 3.62 10.99 7.57
C MET A 1 3.39 9.79 6.65
N ALA A 2 4.38 9.32 5.88
CA ALA A 2 4.18 8.19 4.95
C ALA A 2 3.67 6.90 5.64
N ILE A 3 4.21 6.54 6.80
CA ILE A 3 3.69 5.44 7.63
C ILE A 3 2.23 5.71 8.05
N GLY A 4 1.87 6.97 8.32
CA GLY A 4 0.49 7.36 8.62
C GLY A 4 -0.47 7.14 7.45
N CYS A 5 -0.02 7.31 6.19
CA CYS A 5 -0.82 6.96 5.01
C CYS A 5 -1.05 5.44 4.93
N ALA A 6 -0.01 4.64 5.20
CA ALA A 6 -0.13 3.18 5.25
C ALA A 6 -1.10 2.72 6.35
N VAL A 7 -0.98 3.30 7.55
CA VAL A 7 -1.89 3.04 8.68
C VAL A 7 -3.32 3.46 8.33
N GLY A 8 -3.49 4.62 7.69
CA GLY A 8 -4.81 5.09 7.22
C GLY A 8 -5.45 4.13 6.23
N LEU A 9 -4.70 3.64 5.24
CA LEU A 9 -5.18 2.63 4.28
C LEU A 9 -5.57 1.31 4.97
N TRP A 10 -4.75 0.88 5.94
CA TRP A 10 -5.05 -0.32 6.72
C TRP A 10 -6.33 -0.17 7.54
N LEU A 11 -6.46 0.93 8.29
CA LEU A 11 -7.65 1.23 9.07
C LEU A 11 -8.90 1.36 8.19
N LEU A 12 -8.80 1.99 7.03
CA LEU A 12 -9.90 2.06 6.06
C LEU A 12 -10.32 0.66 5.60
N GLY A 13 -9.37 -0.24 5.34
CA GLY A 13 -9.66 -1.65 5.03
C GLY A 13 -10.39 -2.36 6.16
N VAL A 14 -9.94 -2.17 7.41
CA VAL A 14 -10.59 -2.75 8.60
C VAL A 14 -12.01 -2.22 8.75
N VAL A 15 -12.21 -0.90 8.70
CA VAL A 15 -13.53 -0.29 8.83
C VAL A 15 -14.46 -0.74 7.70
N PHE A 16 -13.97 -0.80 6.46
CA PHE A 16 -14.77 -1.25 5.33
C PHE A 16 -15.23 -2.71 5.48
N SER A 17 -14.39 -3.58 6.04
CA SER A 17 -14.73 -4.98 6.30
C SER A 17 -15.89 -5.16 7.28
N TRP A 18 -16.15 -4.16 8.13
CA TRP A 18 -17.28 -4.17 9.07
C TRP A 18 -18.59 -3.68 8.44
N ILE A 19 -18.50 -2.86 7.39
CA ILE A 19 -19.66 -2.25 6.73
C ILE A 19 -20.21 -3.17 5.63
N VAL A 20 -19.32 -3.80 4.86
CA VAL A 20 -19.70 -4.63 3.71
C VAL A 20 -19.33 -6.07 3.97
N SER A 21 -20.33 -6.92 4.20
CA SER A 21 -20.13 -8.36 4.38
C SER A 21 -20.04 -9.12 3.06
N GLY A 22 -19.42 -10.30 3.10
CA GLY A 22 -19.36 -11.23 1.98
C GLY A 22 -18.18 -10.98 1.03
N PRO A 23 -18.11 -11.71 -0.10
CA PRO A 23 -16.93 -11.75 -0.96
C PRO A 23 -16.51 -10.38 -1.49
N LYS A 24 -17.48 -9.54 -1.88
CA LYS A 24 -17.21 -8.18 -2.39
C LYS A 24 -16.55 -7.29 -1.34
N GLY A 25 -17.04 -7.35 -0.10
CA GLY A 25 -16.47 -6.60 1.03
C GLY A 25 -15.06 -7.05 1.39
N GLY A 26 -14.86 -8.37 1.44
CA GLY A 26 -13.56 -8.99 1.67
C GLY A 26 -12.51 -8.58 0.63
N SER A 27 -12.86 -8.61 -0.66
CA SER A 27 -11.94 -8.22 -1.74
C SER A 27 -11.50 -6.76 -1.65
N VAL A 28 -12.42 -5.83 -1.38
CA VAL A 28 -12.08 -4.40 -1.26
C VAL A 28 -11.21 -4.15 -0.03
N ALA A 29 -11.57 -4.73 1.12
CA ALA A 29 -10.77 -4.64 2.34
C ALA A 29 -9.35 -5.20 2.13
N PHE A 30 -9.24 -6.32 1.42
CA PHE A 30 -7.95 -6.92 1.07
C PHE A 30 -7.11 -6.02 0.16
N VAL A 31 -7.71 -5.45 -0.89
CA VAL A 31 -7.01 -4.49 -1.78
C VAL A 31 -6.49 -3.30 -0.97
N LEU A 32 -7.28 -2.76 -0.04
CA LEU A 32 -6.84 -1.67 0.84
C LEU A 32 -5.66 -2.09 1.73
N MET A 33 -5.66 -3.32 2.24
CA MET A 33 -4.50 -3.86 2.96
C MET A 33 -3.28 -4.00 2.08
N VAL A 34 -3.41 -4.41 0.82
CA VAL A 34 -2.29 -4.47 -0.14
C VAL A 34 -1.77 -3.09 -0.50
N MET A 35 -2.65 -2.09 -0.60
CA MET A 35 -2.20 -0.70 -0.76
C MET A 35 -1.47 -0.19 0.48
N ALA A 36 -1.84 -0.66 1.68
CA ALA A 36 -1.10 -0.35 2.91
C ALA A 36 0.26 -1.06 2.97
N LEU A 37 0.32 -2.31 2.52
CA LEU A 37 1.52 -3.17 2.51
C LEU A 37 1.85 -3.64 1.09
N PRO A 38 2.41 -2.76 0.23
CA PRO A 38 2.59 -3.01 -1.20
C PRO A 38 3.58 -4.14 -1.52
N VAL A 39 4.32 -4.64 -0.53
CA VAL A 39 5.24 -5.78 -0.69
C VAL A 39 4.50 -7.13 -0.63
N MET A 40 3.25 -7.17 -0.16
CA MET A 40 2.48 -8.43 -0.03
C MET A 40 2.43 -9.30 -1.30
N PRO A 41 2.18 -8.76 -2.51
CA PRO A 41 2.13 -9.57 -3.73
C PRO A 41 3.47 -10.25 -4.05
N ILE A 42 4.59 -9.57 -3.76
CA ILE A 42 5.95 -10.10 -3.97
C ILE A 42 6.21 -11.31 -3.07
N LEU A 43 5.63 -11.31 -1.87
CA LEU A 43 5.75 -12.41 -0.90
C LEU A 43 4.77 -13.56 -1.18
N GLY A 44 4.01 -13.49 -2.27
CA GLY A 44 3.01 -14.49 -2.66
C GLY A 44 1.73 -14.45 -1.82
N MET A 45 1.48 -13.35 -1.09
CA MET A 45 0.24 -13.19 -0.34
C MET A 45 -0.89 -12.77 -1.30
N PRO A 46 -2.10 -13.36 -1.20
CA PRO A 46 -2.59 -14.18 -0.09
C PRO A 46 -2.44 -15.69 -0.27
N ALA A 47 -1.98 -16.17 -1.43
CA ALA A 47 -1.82 -17.60 -1.71
C ALA A 47 -0.91 -18.32 -0.70
N ALA A 48 0.07 -17.58 -0.15
CA ALA A 48 0.99 -18.04 0.87
C ALA A 48 0.80 -17.24 2.17
N GLY A 49 0.31 -17.89 3.23
CA GLY A 49 0.11 -17.29 4.55
C GLY A 49 1.31 -17.41 5.50
N GLY A 50 1.14 -16.93 6.74
CA GLY A 50 2.06 -17.15 7.86
C GLY A 50 2.56 -15.87 8.54
N THR A 51 2.72 -15.93 9.87
CA THR A 51 3.12 -14.78 10.71
C THR A 51 4.46 -14.19 10.28
N ALA A 52 5.45 -15.04 9.97
CA ALA A 52 6.77 -14.58 9.52
C ALA A 52 6.68 -13.76 8.23
N ARG A 53 5.91 -14.20 7.23
CA ARG A 53 5.68 -13.45 5.98
C ARG A 53 4.98 -12.13 6.24
N LEU A 54 3.98 -12.12 7.13
CA LEU A 54 3.28 -10.91 7.50
C LEU A 54 4.22 -9.89 8.17
N LEU A 55 5.09 -10.33 9.09
CA LEU A 55 6.10 -9.47 9.72
C LEU A 55 7.10 -8.91 8.71
N VAL A 56 7.53 -9.72 7.74
CA VAL A 56 8.37 -9.27 6.63
C VAL A 56 7.61 -8.25 5.77
N ALA A 57 6.34 -8.48 5.43
CA ALA A 57 5.51 -7.56 4.67
C ALA A 57 5.37 -6.20 5.38
N ILE A 58 5.11 -6.22 6.70
CA ILE A 58 4.98 -5.02 7.53
C ILE A 58 6.29 -4.25 7.58
N SER A 59 7.40 -4.91 7.93
CA SER A 59 8.70 -4.25 8.09
C SER A 59 9.23 -3.69 6.76
N SER A 60 9.20 -4.48 5.68
CA SER A 60 9.62 -4.03 4.35
C SER A 60 8.74 -2.91 3.80
N SER A 61 7.42 -2.99 3.97
CA SER A 61 6.51 -1.91 3.54
C SER A 61 6.72 -0.64 4.36
N ALA A 62 6.98 -0.73 5.67
CA ALA A 62 7.28 0.42 6.50
C ALA A 62 8.57 1.13 6.04
N VAL A 63 9.61 0.36 5.72
CA VAL A 63 10.86 0.88 5.13
C VAL A 63 10.59 1.53 3.78
N LEU A 64 9.80 0.89 2.92
CA LEU A 64 9.45 1.41 1.60
C LEU A 64 8.70 2.74 1.70
N TRP A 65 7.69 2.81 2.57
CA TRP A 65 6.95 4.05 2.83
C TRP A 65 7.84 5.14 3.41
N TRP A 66 8.73 4.79 4.34
CA TRP A 66 9.69 5.72 4.89
C TRP A 66 10.60 6.30 3.80
N ILE A 67 11.24 5.45 2.99
CA ILE A 67 12.12 5.87 1.89
C ILE A 67 11.36 6.77 0.92
N LEU A 68 10.15 6.37 0.50
CA LEU A 68 9.32 7.19 -0.39
C LEU A 68 9.07 8.57 0.20
N GLY A 69 8.73 8.64 1.49
CA GLY A 69 8.53 9.90 2.20
C GLY A 69 9.78 10.78 2.24
N GLN A 70 10.96 10.19 2.45
CA GLN A 70 12.25 10.90 2.44
C GLN A 70 12.61 11.41 1.04
N VAL A 71 12.42 10.58 0.00
CA VAL A 71 12.63 10.98 -1.40
C VAL A 71 11.75 12.17 -1.76
N VAL A 72 10.47 12.12 -1.40
CA VAL A 72 9.53 13.22 -1.66
C VAL A 72 9.92 14.47 -0.88
N ALA A 73 10.28 14.34 0.40
CA ALA A 73 10.77 15.46 1.20
C ALA A 73 11.97 16.15 0.52
N GLY A 74 12.96 15.38 0.06
CA GLY A 74 14.12 15.91 -0.67
C GLY A 74 13.80 16.54 -2.03
N ARG A 75 12.67 16.20 -2.66
CA ARG A 75 12.20 16.84 -3.90
C ARG A 75 11.53 18.18 -3.63
N VAL A 76 10.68 18.25 -2.61
CA VAL A 76 9.87 19.45 -2.35
C VAL A 76 10.66 20.56 -1.66
N THR A 77 11.68 20.23 -0.86
CA THR A 77 12.55 21.22 -0.19
C THR A 77 13.43 22.03 -1.15
N LYS A 78 13.55 21.61 -2.41
CA LYS A 78 14.24 22.38 -3.46
C LYS A 78 13.41 23.55 -4.00
N ARG A 79 12.13 23.66 -3.60
CA ARG A 79 11.20 24.71 -4.06
C ARG A 79 11.22 25.91 -3.09
N PRO A 80 11.06 27.15 -3.57
CA PRO A 80 11.14 28.36 -2.72
C PRO A 80 10.05 28.44 -1.64
N VAL A 81 8.87 27.88 -1.91
CA VAL A 81 7.76 27.76 -0.95
C VAL A 81 7.49 26.28 -0.76
N VAL A 82 7.66 25.81 0.48
CA VAL A 82 7.41 24.40 0.84
C VAL A 82 6.47 24.33 2.02
N GLY A 83 5.48 23.45 1.91
CA GLY A 83 4.52 23.17 2.96
C GLY A 83 4.02 21.74 2.88
N TRP A 84 3.13 21.39 3.82
CA TRP A 84 2.51 20.07 3.88
C TRP A 84 1.66 19.74 2.67
N ARG A 85 1.01 20.73 2.05
CA ARG A 85 0.22 20.50 0.86
C ARG A 85 1.09 20.06 -0.32
N GLU A 86 2.24 20.68 -0.49
CA GLU A 86 3.19 20.39 -1.56
C GLU A 86 3.84 19.02 -1.37
N TRP A 87 4.20 18.68 -0.11
CA TRP A 87 4.68 17.35 0.23
C TRP A 87 3.62 16.28 -0.06
N LEU A 88 2.37 16.48 0.40
CA LEU A 88 1.28 15.53 0.16
C LEU A 88 1.01 15.33 -1.33
N ARG A 89 0.93 16.41 -2.11
CA ARG A 89 0.66 16.33 -3.54
C ARG A 89 1.74 15.53 -4.28
N GLU A 90 3.01 15.81 -3.99
CA GLU A 90 4.13 15.09 -4.58
C GLU A 90 4.16 13.62 -4.10
N PHE A 91 3.88 13.38 -2.82
CA PHE A 91 3.81 12.05 -2.24
C PHE A 91 2.73 11.19 -2.88
N PHE A 92 1.52 11.75 -3.08
CA PHE A 92 0.45 11.08 -3.79
C PHE A 92 0.84 10.76 -5.24
N MET A 93 1.46 11.71 -5.95
CA MET A 93 1.84 11.51 -7.35
C MET A 93 2.86 10.37 -7.50
N VAL A 94 3.88 10.32 -6.65
CA VAL A 94 4.86 9.22 -6.68
C VAL A 94 4.25 7.92 -6.14
N GLY A 95 3.41 8.01 -5.10
CA GLY A 95 2.72 6.88 -4.48
C GLY A 95 1.77 6.15 -5.42
N ILE A 96 1.17 6.84 -6.40
CA ILE A 96 0.35 6.20 -7.44
C ILE A 96 1.14 5.13 -8.21
N GLY A 97 2.42 5.38 -8.53
CA GLY A 97 3.25 4.38 -9.22
C GLY A 97 3.45 3.11 -8.39
N LEU A 98 3.65 3.26 -7.08
CA LEU A 98 3.76 2.15 -6.13
C LEU A 98 2.45 1.36 -6.04
N TRP A 99 1.31 2.05 -5.96
CA TRP A 99 -0.01 1.39 -5.92
C TRP A 99 -0.34 0.68 -7.21
N ILE A 100 -0.05 1.28 -8.37
CA ILE A 100 -0.21 0.63 -9.67
C ILE A 100 0.65 -0.63 -9.75
N GLY A 101 1.90 -0.58 -9.30
CA GLY A 101 2.78 -1.74 -9.25
C GLY A 101 2.24 -2.86 -8.34
N ALA A 102 1.80 -2.52 -7.14
CA ALA A 102 1.22 -3.48 -6.19
C ALA A 102 -0.10 -4.10 -6.71
N ALA A 103 -1.00 -3.28 -7.26
CA ALA A 103 -2.24 -3.72 -7.90
C ALA A 103 -1.94 -4.61 -9.11
N GLY A 104 -1.00 -4.21 -9.95
CA GLY A 104 -0.55 -4.98 -11.11
C GLY A 104 0.02 -6.34 -10.69
N GLY A 105 0.84 -6.38 -9.64
CA GLY A 105 1.36 -7.63 -9.08
C GLY A 105 0.27 -8.57 -8.59
N LEU A 106 -0.75 -8.04 -7.90
CA LEU A 106 -1.93 -8.82 -7.52
C LEU A 106 -2.69 -9.35 -8.74
N LEU A 107 -2.97 -8.50 -9.73
CA LEU A 107 -3.71 -8.87 -10.93
C LEU A 107 -2.97 -9.96 -11.70
N LEU A 108 -1.65 -9.83 -11.85
CA LEU A 108 -0.81 -10.86 -12.46
C LEU A 108 -0.86 -12.17 -11.65
N GLY A 109 -0.83 -12.09 -10.31
CA GLY A 109 -1.00 -13.27 -9.45
C GLY A 109 -2.32 -13.99 -9.71
N VAL A 110 -3.43 -13.25 -9.79
CA VAL A 110 -4.76 -13.79 -10.12
C VAL A 110 -4.77 -14.46 -11.49
N LEU A 111 -4.19 -13.80 -12.50
CA LEU A 111 -4.07 -14.30 -13.88
C LEU A 111 -3.27 -15.61 -13.96
N VAL A 112 -2.12 -15.66 -13.29
CA VAL A 112 -1.24 -16.83 -13.31
C VAL A 112 -1.83 -18.02 -12.54
N LEU A 113 -2.56 -17.75 -11.45
CA LEU A 113 -3.16 -18.81 -10.62
C LEU A 113 -4.50 -19.34 -11.17
N GLY A 114 -5.04 -18.75 -12.24
CA GLY A 114 -6.32 -19.20 -12.81
C GLY A 114 -7.53 -18.90 -11.94
N ALA A 115 -7.44 -17.92 -11.04
CA ALA A 115 -8.48 -17.60 -10.06
C ALA A 115 -9.52 -16.63 -10.65
N PHE A 116 -10.42 -17.14 -11.50
CA PHE A 116 -11.55 -16.40 -12.08
C PHE A 116 -12.85 -17.20 -11.98
#